data_AF-A0A432HCH5-F1
#
_entry.id   AF-A0A432HCH5-F1
#
_cell.length_a   1.000
_cell.length_b   1.000
_cell.length_c   1.000
_cell.angle_alpha   90.00
_cell.angle_beta   90.00
_cell.angle_gamma   90.00
#
_symmetry.space_group_name_H-M   'P 1'
#
loop_
_entity.id
_entity.type
_entity.pdbx_description
1 polymer ?
#
loop_
_entity_poly.entity_id
_entity_poly.type
_entity_poly.pdbx_seq_one_letter_code
_entity_poly.pdbx_strand_id
1 'polypeptide(L)'
;MTGKKLWQGRFSASPDRTLEAFSESLSFDRRLYPQDIAQSMAHCEMLVRQGIIAEGIGKRIIQALNEIREELDAGTFTFDPASEDIHMAIEARLIEKMGPEGGALHTARSRNDQVATDLRLYVKEEIGEFRGLLRDLMAAFIEKARAHIDLIFPGLTHLQHAQAVRFSHHLMAYVEMFHRDDQRLEDALKRVDLCPLGSGALSGTTFPIDRAFVAEKLGFRGVTRNSMDAVSDRDFVVEFLAALSLIMVHLSRFSEDLILWNSAYWHLIELPDSLATGSSM
;
A
#
# COMPACT_ATOMS: atom_id res chain seq x y z
N MET A 1 -9.56 -12.90 -29.86
CA MET A 1 -10.45 -13.64 -28.93
C MET A 1 -10.53 -12.87 -27.63
N THR A 2 -11.16 -11.71 -27.66
CA THR A 2 -11.33 -10.80 -26.52
C THR A 2 -12.59 -11.23 -25.77
N GLY A 3 -12.47 -11.59 -24.49
CA GLY A 3 -13.62 -11.92 -23.62
C GLY A 3 -13.61 -13.27 -22.91
N LYS A 4 -12.57 -14.12 -23.05
CA LYS A 4 -12.41 -15.30 -22.17
C LYS A 4 -11.58 -14.93 -20.95
N LYS A 5 -12.11 -15.14 -19.74
CA LYS A 5 -11.35 -14.94 -18.50
C LYS A 5 -10.15 -15.90 -18.47
N LEU A 6 -9.02 -15.47 -17.91
CA LEU A 6 -7.75 -16.23 -17.96
C LEU A 6 -7.88 -17.65 -17.35
N TRP A 7 -8.77 -17.85 -16.38
CA TRP A 7 -9.02 -19.13 -15.72
C TRP A 7 -10.17 -19.95 -16.34
N GLN A 8 -10.94 -19.40 -17.29
CA GLN A 8 -12.09 -20.09 -17.91
C GLN A 8 -11.72 -21.27 -18.81
N GLY A 9 -10.43 -21.50 -19.10
CA GLY A 9 -9.98 -22.57 -19.99
C GLY A 9 -10.45 -23.99 -19.61
N ARG A 10 -10.92 -24.19 -18.37
CA ARG A 10 -11.41 -25.48 -17.85
C ARG A 10 -12.94 -25.65 -17.88
N PHE A 11 -13.71 -24.57 -18.03
CA PHE A 11 -15.16 -24.61 -17.78
C PHE A 11 -15.99 -24.54 -19.08
N SER A 12 -17.08 -25.32 -19.14
CA SER A 12 -17.97 -25.42 -20.30
C SER A 12 -19.19 -24.48 -20.25
N ALA A 13 -19.48 -23.90 -19.09
CA ALA A 13 -20.58 -22.96 -18.87
C ALA A 13 -20.06 -21.61 -18.38
N SER A 14 -20.78 -20.53 -18.67
CA SER A 14 -20.50 -19.21 -18.12
C SER A 14 -20.67 -19.20 -16.59
N PRO A 15 -19.84 -18.43 -15.86
CA PRO A 15 -20.02 -18.29 -14.41
C PRO A 15 -21.37 -17.63 -14.08
N ASP A 16 -21.96 -18.02 -12.94
CA ASP A 16 -23.15 -17.35 -12.41
C ASP A 16 -22.83 -15.90 -12.04
N ARG A 17 -23.76 -14.96 -12.25
CA ARG A 17 -23.54 -13.54 -11.92
C ARG A 17 -23.16 -13.31 -10.46
N THR A 18 -23.68 -14.13 -9.55
CA THR A 18 -23.34 -14.07 -8.12
C THR A 18 -21.88 -14.43 -7.89
N LEU A 19 -21.36 -15.42 -8.62
CA LEU A 19 -19.95 -15.78 -8.57
C LEU A 19 -19.08 -14.66 -9.14
N GLU A 20 -19.48 -14.06 -10.25
CA GLU A 20 -18.74 -12.94 -10.86
C GLU A 20 -18.66 -11.72 -9.94
N ALA A 21 -19.78 -11.34 -9.32
CA ALA A 21 -19.82 -10.25 -8.36
C ALA A 21 -19.05 -10.56 -7.05
N PHE A 22 -18.93 -11.83 -6.68
CA PHE A 22 -18.18 -12.24 -5.49
C PHE A 22 -16.67 -12.34 -5.75
N SER A 23 -16.26 -12.72 -6.96
CA SER A 23 -14.85 -12.91 -7.31
C SER A 23 -14.16 -11.65 -7.83
N GLU A 24 -14.90 -10.62 -8.23
CA GLU A 24 -14.31 -9.38 -8.70
C GLU A 24 -13.55 -8.66 -7.59
N SER A 25 -12.38 -8.14 -7.92
CA SER A 25 -11.57 -7.29 -7.06
C SER A 25 -11.41 -5.87 -7.59
N LEU A 26 -11.83 -5.60 -8.83
CA LEU A 26 -11.70 -4.31 -9.50
C LEU A 26 -12.29 -3.13 -8.71
N SER A 27 -13.39 -3.36 -7.96
CA SER A 27 -14.01 -2.31 -7.13
C SER A 27 -13.07 -1.71 -6.09
N PHE A 28 -12.05 -2.46 -5.64
CA PHE A 28 -11.08 -1.99 -4.65
C PHE A 28 -9.61 -2.07 -5.13
N ASP A 29 -9.24 -3.04 -5.95
CA ASP A 29 -7.86 -3.24 -6.42
C ASP A 29 -7.45 -2.28 -7.54
N ARG A 30 -8.41 -1.58 -8.16
CA ARG A 30 -8.12 -0.53 -9.16
C ARG A 30 -7.11 0.50 -8.65
N ARG A 31 -7.04 0.70 -7.34
CA ARG A 31 -6.05 1.58 -6.69
C ARG A 31 -4.59 1.17 -6.91
N LEU A 32 -4.35 -0.10 -7.27
CA LEU A 32 -3.04 -0.67 -7.51
C LEU A 32 -2.53 -0.44 -8.95
N TYR A 33 -3.28 0.27 -9.79
CA TYR A 33 -2.86 0.57 -11.16
C TYR A 33 -1.47 1.23 -11.26
N PRO A 34 -1.04 2.14 -10.35
CA PRO A 34 0.30 2.72 -10.46
C PRO A 34 1.39 1.66 -10.30
N GLN A 35 1.21 0.73 -9.35
CA GLN A 35 2.15 -0.34 -9.09
C GLN A 35 2.13 -1.38 -10.22
N ASP A 36 0.94 -1.75 -10.72
CA ASP A 36 0.80 -2.73 -11.81
C ASP A 36 1.50 -2.26 -13.08
N ILE A 37 1.32 -0.98 -13.44
CA ILE A 37 1.97 -0.37 -14.59
C ILE A 37 3.49 -0.33 -14.37
N ALA A 38 3.95 0.13 -13.21
CA ALA A 38 5.38 0.22 -12.91
C ALA A 38 6.08 -1.15 -13.00
N GLN A 39 5.52 -2.19 -12.38
CA GLN A 39 6.08 -3.53 -12.47
C GLN A 39 5.98 -4.12 -13.88
N SER A 40 4.92 -3.79 -14.63
CA SER A 40 4.75 -4.25 -16.01
C SER A 40 5.80 -3.64 -16.94
N MET A 41 6.14 -2.37 -16.75
CA MET A 41 7.25 -1.73 -17.47
C MET A 41 8.59 -2.38 -17.12
N ALA A 42 8.89 -2.60 -15.83
CA ALA A 42 10.12 -3.26 -15.40
C ALA A 42 10.24 -4.70 -15.93
N HIS A 43 9.13 -5.44 -15.92
CA HIS A 43 9.05 -6.79 -16.50
C HIS A 43 9.27 -6.76 -18.02
N CYS A 44 8.64 -5.83 -18.73
CA CYS A 44 8.83 -5.66 -20.17
C CYS A 44 10.28 -5.38 -20.54
N GLU A 45 10.94 -4.45 -19.84
CA GLU A 45 12.37 -4.16 -20.04
C GLU A 45 13.24 -5.40 -19.80
N MET A 46 12.93 -6.20 -18.77
CA MET A 46 13.62 -7.46 -18.50
C MET A 46 13.44 -8.47 -19.63
N LEU A 47 12.22 -8.64 -20.14
CA LEU A 47 11.93 -9.54 -21.26
C LEU A 47 12.72 -9.16 -22.52
N VAL A 48 12.83 -7.86 -22.82
CA VAL A 48 13.67 -7.36 -23.92
C VAL A 48 15.15 -7.65 -23.68
N ARG A 49 15.65 -7.36 -22.48
CA ARG A 49 17.05 -7.57 -22.10
C ARG A 49 17.47 -9.03 -22.21
N GLN A 50 16.57 -9.95 -21.88
CA GLN A 50 16.80 -11.40 -21.99
C GLN A 50 16.52 -11.96 -23.39
N GLY A 51 16.15 -11.11 -24.36
CA GLY A 51 15.80 -11.52 -25.71
C GLY A 51 14.53 -12.38 -25.81
N ILE A 52 13.69 -12.36 -24.78
CA ILE A 52 12.42 -13.11 -24.73
C ILE A 52 11.38 -12.45 -25.65
N ILE A 53 11.41 -11.12 -25.73
CA ILE A 53 10.62 -10.34 -26.69
C ILE A 53 11.52 -9.39 -27.48
N ALA A 54 11.12 -9.06 -28.71
CA ALA A 54 11.86 -8.13 -29.55
C ALA A 54 11.83 -6.70 -28.99
N GLU A 55 12.92 -5.94 -29.14
CA GLU A 55 13.03 -4.56 -28.66
C GLU A 55 11.91 -3.65 -29.20
N GLY A 56 11.55 -3.81 -30.48
CA GLY A 56 10.46 -3.04 -31.09
C GLY A 56 9.08 -3.30 -30.45
N ILE A 57 8.82 -4.53 -30.02
CA ILE A 57 7.61 -4.89 -29.28
C ILE A 57 7.66 -4.26 -27.88
N GLY A 58 8.79 -4.39 -27.19
CA GLY A 58 8.96 -3.84 -25.85
C GLY A 58 8.77 -2.32 -25.79
N LYS A 59 9.33 -1.57 -26.75
CA LYS A 59 9.13 -0.11 -26.86
C LYS A 59 7.66 0.26 -27.01
N ARG A 60 6.92 -0.50 -27.83
CA ARG A 60 5.48 -0.26 -28.02
C ARG A 60 4.68 -0.58 -26.76
N ILE A 61 5.01 -1.67 -26.04
CA ILE A 61 4.38 -2.02 -24.77
C ILE A 61 4.59 -0.90 -23.75
N ILE A 62 5.81 -0.43 -23.56
CA ILE A 62 6.14 0.65 -22.62
C ILE A 62 5.38 1.94 -22.98
N GLN A 63 5.34 2.31 -24.27
CA GLN A 63 4.59 3.48 -24.73
C GLN A 63 3.09 3.35 -24.43
N ALA A 64 2.48 2.20 -24.75
CA ALA A 64 1.07 1.96 -24.48
C ALA A 64 0.75 1.93 -22.98
N LEU A 65 1.62 1.38 -22.15
CA LEU A 65 1.48 1.40 -20.68
C LEU A 65 1.51 2.83 -20.12
N ASN A 66 2.36 3.71 -20.65
CA ASN A 66 2.35 5.13 -20.28
C ASN A 66 1.04 5.82 -20.66
N GLU A 67 0.52 5.59 -21.87
CA GLU A 67 -0.78 6.14 -22.28
C GLU A 67 -1.93 5.60 -21.41
N ILE A 68 -1.89 4.32 -21.04
CA ILE A 68 -2.87 3.73 -20.12
C ILE A 68 -2.80 4.40 -18.75
N ARG A 69 -1.59 4.67 -18.25
CA ARG A 69 -1.40 5.42 -17.01
C ARG A 69 -2.00 6.81 -17.10
N GLU A 70 -1.74 7.55 -18.17
CA GLU A 70 -2.33 8.88 -18.39
C GLU A 70 -3.86 8.84 -18.41
N GLU A 71 -4.46 7.82 -19.05
CA GLU A 71 -5.90 7.62 -19.06
C GLU A 71 -6.47 7.35 -17.65
N LEU A 72 -5.75 6.60 -16.81
CA LEU A 72 -6.13 6.30 -15.44
C LEU A 72 -5.96 7.50 -14.51
N ASP A 73 -4.83 8.21 -14.62
CA ASP A 73 -4.52 9.43 -13.86
C ASP A 73 -5.56 10.54 -14.17
N ALA A 74 -5.99 10.66 -15.43
CA ALA A 74 -7.00 11.63 -15.87
C ALA A 74 -8.45 11.19 -15.58
N GLY A 75 -8.68 9.96 -15.11
CA GLY A 75 -10.02 9.41 -14.90
C GLY A 75 -10.81 9.19 -16.19
N THR A 76 -10.15 9.14 -17.35
CA THR A 76 -10.77 8.89 -18.67
C THR A 76 -10.77 7.42 -19.08
N PHE A 77 -10.03 6.57 -18.36
CA PHE A 77 -10.02 5.13 -18.57
C PHE A 77 -11.44 4.55 -18.35
N THR A 78 -11.95 3.83 -19.34
CA THR A 78 -13.25 3.15 -19.24
C THR A 78 -13.04 1.70 -18.86
N PHE A 79 -13.41 1.35 -17.63
CA PHE A 79 -13.36 -0.04 -17.15
C PHE A 79 -14.43 -0.87 -17.83
N ASP A 80 -14.04 -1.97 -18.48
CA ASP A 80 -14.96 -2.98 -18.96
C ASP A 80 -15.59 -3.70 -17.75
N PRO A 81 -16.93 -3.72 -17.59
CA PRO A 81 -17.60 -4.46 -16.52
C PRO A 81 -17.26 -5.96 -16.49
N ALA A 82 -16.73 -6.52 -17.58
CA ALA A 82 -16.27 -7.90 -17.63
C ALA A 82 -14.85 -8.10 -17.05
N SER A 83 -14.12 -7.03 -16.74
CA SER A 83 -12.80 -7.10 -16.10
C SER A 83 -12.96 -7.49 -14.63
N GLU A 84 -12.29 -8.57 -14.22
CA GLU A 84 -12.36 -9.09 -12.85
C GLU A 84 -11.46 -8.32 -11.88
N ASP A 85 -10.29 -7.90 -12.36
CA ASP A 85 -9.24 -7.25 -11.59
C ASP A 85 -8.56 -6.14 -12.42
N ILE A 86 -7.80 -5.26 -11.76
CA ILE A 86 -7.06 -4.17 -12.41
C ILE A 86 -6.08 -4.68 -13.48
N HIS A 87 -5.49 -5.83 -13.25
CA HIS A 87 -4.47 -6.40 -14.11
C HIS A 87 -5.07 -6.86 -15.45
N MET A 88 -6.28 -7.41 -15.44
CA MET A 88 -7.07 -7.78 -16.61
C MET A 88 -7.50 -6.52 -17.36
N ALA A 89 -7.91 -5.46 -16.65
CA ALA A 89 -8.29 -4.20 -17.28
C ALA A 89 -7.12 -3.58 -18.05
N ILE A 90 -5.92 -3.52 -17.43
CA ILE A 90 -4.70 -3.00 -18.07
C ILE A 90 -4.28 -3.88 -19.25
N GLU A 91 -4.30 -5.20 -19.09
CA GLU A 91 -3.94 -6.15 -20.16
C GLU A 91 -4.91 -6.06 -21.36
N ALA A 92 -6.22 -5.96 -21.10
CA ALA A 92 -7.22 -5.78 -22.13
C ALA A 92 -7.02 -4.47 -22.90
N ARG A 93 -6.78 -3.36 -22.18
CA ARG A 93 -6.51 -2.05 -22.79
C ARG A 93 -5.20 -2.05 -23.59
N LEU A 94 -4.18 -2.75 -23.12
CA LEU A 94 -2.91 -2.92 -23.84
C LEU A 94 -3.11 -3.67 -25.16
N ILE A 95 -3.88 -4.76 -25.14
CA ILE A 95 -4.23 -5.53 -26.33
C ILE A 95 -5.10 -4.71 -27.29
N GLU A 96 -6.01 -3.87 -26.79
CA GLU A 96 -6.82 -2.97 -27.63
C GLU A 96 -5.92 -1.97 -28.39
N LYS A 97 -4.94 -1.37 -27.71
CA LYS A 97 -4.02 -0.39 -28.31
C LYS A 97 -3.04 -1.01 -29.30
N MET A 98 -2.56 -2.22 -29.04
CA MET A 98 -1.43 -2.80 -29.78
C MET A 98 -1.76 -4.03 -30.62
N GLY A 99 -2.94 -4.61 -30.44
CA GLY A 99 -3.28 -5.93 -30.96
C GLY A 99 -2.69 -7.09 -30.14
N PRO A 100 -2.68 -8.31 -30.69
CA PRO A 100 -2.29 -9.53 -29.96
C PRO A 100 -0.88 -9.52 -29.36
N GLU A 101 0.02 -8.71 -29.90
CA GLU A 101 1.40 -8.56 -29.40
C GLU A 101 1.44 -8.01 -27.96
N GLY A 102 0.40 -7.30 -27.50
CA GLY A 102 0.28 -6.86 -26.11
C GLY A 102 0.28 -8.02 -25.11
N GLY A 103 -0.20 -9.20 -25.52
CA GLY A 103 -0.18 -10.41 -24.70
C GLY A 103 1.23 -10.95 -24.42
N ALA A 104 2.25 -10.51 -25.17
CA ALA A 104 3.64 -10.90 -24.93
C ALA A 104 4.14 -10.45 -23.55
N LEU A 105 3.56 -9.39 -22.99
CA LEU A 105 3.88 -8.89 -21.64
C LEU A 105 3.63 -9.94 -20.54
N HIS A 106 2.67 -10.85 -20.72
CA HIS A 106 2.37 -11.88 -19.73
C HIS A 106 3.38 -13.06 -19.74
N THR A 107 4.30 -13.08 -20.71
CA THR A 107 5.32 -14.13 -20.80
C THR A 107 6.15 -14.18 -19.52
N ALA A 108 6.39 -15.39 -19.01
CA ALA A 108 7.16 -15.65 -17.79
C ALA A 108 6.61 -15.06 -16.48
N ARG A 109 5.34 -14.62 -16.47
CA ARG A 109 4.66 -14.03 -15.31
C ARG A 109 3.37 -14.77 -15.00
N SER A 110 2.89 -14.66 -13.77
CA SER A 110 1.57 -15.13 -13.36
C SER A 110 0.83 -14.00 -12.65
N ARG A 111 -0.49 -14.13 -12.51
CA ARG A 111 -1.24 -13.20 -11.67
C ARG A 111 -0.79 -13.27 -10.19
N ASN A 112 -0.33 -14.43 -9.73
CA ASN A 112 0.09 -14.66 -8.34
C ASN A 112 1.32 -13.83 -7.94
N ASP A 113 2.38 -13.86 -8.74
CA ASP A 113 3.59 -13.07 -8.45
C ASP A 113 3.42 -11.60 -8.87
N GLN A 114 2.56 -11.31 -9.84
CA GLN A 114 2.15 -9.95 -10.19
C GLN A 114 1.46 -9.26 -8.99
N VAL A 115 0.34 -9.79 -8.49
CA VAL A 115 -0.39 -9.15 -7.37
C VAL A 115 0.45 -9.09 -6.09
N ALA A 116 1.30 -10.09 -5.84
CA ALA A 116 2.23 -10.07 -4.71
C ALA A 116 3.25 -8.93 -4.84
N THR A 117 3.68 -8.61 -6.06
CA THR A 117 4.59 -7.47 -6.33
C THR A 117 3.87 -6.15 -6.13
N ASP A 118 2.65 -5.99 -6.67
CA ASP A 118 1.87 -4.76 -6.53
C ASP A 118 1.58 -4.43 -5.07
N LEU A 119 1.12 -5.43 -4.32
CA LEU A 119 0.79 -5.24 -2.91
C LEU A 119 2.03 -4.89 -2.07
N ARG A 120 3.21 -5.44 -2.39
CA ARG A 120 4.45 -5.07 -1.71
C ARG A 120 4.90 -3.66 -2.05
N LEU A 121 4.82 -3.25 -3.32
CA LEU A 121 5.12 -1.87 -3.72
C LEU A 121 4.18 -0.89 -3.00
N TYR A 122 2.88 -1.20 -3.01
CA TYR A 122 1.85 -0.41 -2.34
C TYR A 122 2.12 -0.29 -0.83
N VAL A 123 2.31 -1.40 -0.11
CA VAL A 123 2.60 -1.36 1.34
C VAL A 123 3.92 -0.66 1.65
N LYS A 124 4.94 -0.78 0.78
CA LYS A 124 6.21 -0.07 0.93
C LYS A 124 6.03 1.45 0.84
N GLU A 125 5.20 1.92 -0.10
CA GLU A 125 4.86 3.35 -0.26
C GLU A 125 4.06 3.86 0.95
N GLU A 126 3.03 3.12 1.35
CA GLU A 126 2.19 3.45 2.52
C GLU A 126 3.01 3.51 3.81
N ILE A 127 3.93 2.56 4.03
CA ILE A 127 4.86 2.63 5.17
C ILE A 127 5.65 3.96 5.14
N GLY A 128 6.11 4.39 3.96
CA GLY A 128 6.79 5.67 3.81
C GLY A 128 5.92 6.86 4.21
N GLU A 129 4.67 6.88 3.75
CA GLU A 129 3.69 7.93 4.06
C GLU A 129 3.37 7.99 5.56
N PHE A 130 3.00 6.85 6.17
CA PHE A 130 2.67 6.77 7.60
C PHE A 130 3.84 7.20 8.49
N ARG A 131 5.08 6.86 8.11
CA ARG A 131 6.27 7.34 8.83
C ARG A 131 6.45 8.84 8.73
N GLY A 132 6.17 9.44 7.57
CA GLY A 132 6.14 10.90 7.41
C GLY A 132 5.13 11.54 8.36
N LEU A 133 3.88 11.07 8.33
CA LEU A 133 2.79 11.57 9.17
C LEU A 133 3.08 11.43 10.68
N LEU A 134 3.66 10.30 11.10
CA LEU A 134 4.06 10.11 12.50
C LEU A 134 5.16 11.09 12.93
N ARG A 135 6.13 11.37 12.05
CA ARG A 135 7.20 12.33 12.34
C ARG A 135 6.66 13.75 12.45
N ASP A 136 5.73 14.13 11.59
CA ASP A 136 5.03 15.43 11.67
C ASP A 136 4.21 15.54 12.96
N LEU A 137 3.51 14.48 13.34
CA LEU A 137 2.77 14.42 14.61
C LEU A 137 3.71 14.57 15.81
N MET A 138 4.80 13.82 15.85
CA MET A 138 5.82 13.94 16.90
C MET A 138 6.42 15.35 16.95
N ALA A 139 6.69 15.97 15.80
CA ALA A 139 7.19 17.34 15.73
C ALA A 139 6.19 18.34 16.34
N ALA A 140 4.89 18.19 16.05
CA ALA A 140 3.84 19.01 16.64
C ALA A 140 3.76 18.85 18.18
N PHE A 141 3.86 17.63 18.70
CA PHE A 141 3.96 17.38 20.14
C PHE A 141 5.18 18.06 20.77
N ILE A 142 6.34 17.95 20.12
CA ILE A 142 7.60 18.55 20.59
C ILE A 142 7.50 20.07 20.59
N GLU A 143 6.92 20.68 19.55
CA GLU A 143 6.70 22.12 19.47
C GLU A 143 5.81 22.60 20.62
N LYS A 144 4.68 21.93 20.85
CA LYS A 144 3.78 22.23 21.97
C LYS A 144 4.46 22.04 23.32
N ALA A 145 5.25 20.98 23.48
CA ALA A 145 6.02 20.74 24.70
C ALA A 145 7.03 21.88 24.99
N ARG A 146 7.72 22.39 23.96
CA ARG A 146 8.64 23.54 24.11
C ARG A 146 7.89 24.82 24.48
N ALA A 147 6.77 25.11 23.83
CA ALA A 147 5.98 26.31 24.09
C ALA A 147 5.43 26.37 25.53
N HIS A 148 5.23 25.21 26.17
CA HIS A 148 4.64 25.08 27.50
C HIS A 148 5.57 24.36 28.49
N ILE A 149 6.89 24.59 28.42
CA ILE A 149 7.89 23.83 29.17
C ILE A 149 7.71 23.94 30.69
N ASP A 150 7.36 25.12 31.19
CA ASP A 150 7.21 25.41 32.63
C ASP A 150 5.77 25.26 33.14
N LEU A 151 4.81 24.88 32.26
CA LEU A 151 3.42 24.69 32.65
C LEU A 151 3.29 23.45 33.55
N ILE A 152 2.91 23.67 34.80
CA ILE A 152 2.57 22.60 35.72
C ILE A 152 1.16 22.08 35.40
N PHE A 153 1.04 20.76 35.35
CA PHE A 153 -0.17 20.03 34.94
C PHE A 153 -0.47 18.92 35.96
N PRO A 154 -1.74 18.55 36.18
CA PRO A 154 -2.08 17.45 37.09
C PRO A 154 -1.62 16.11 36.51
N GLY A 155 -0.73 15.41 37.21
CA GLY A 155 -0.36 14.03 36.90
C GLY A 155 -1.34 13.07 37.56
N LEU A 156 -1.93 12.17 36.77
CA LEU A 156 -3.01 11.30 37.20
C LEU A 156 -2.60 9.82 37.19
N THR A 157 -3.06 9.08 38.19
CA THR A 157 -3.11 7.61 38.18
C THR A 157 -4.50 7.18 38.65
N HIS A 158 -5.16 6.25 37.96
CA HIS A 158 -6.57 5.90 38.23
C HIS A 158 -7.52 7.12 38.19
N LEU A 159 -7.21 8.13 37.36
CA LEU A 159 -7.85 9.45 37.32
C LEU A 159 -7.85 10.21 38.66
N GLN A 160 -6.97 9.83 39.59
CA GLN A 160 -6.74 10.55 40.85
C GLN A 160 -5.46 11.37 40.76
N HIS A 161 -5.44 12.54 41.40
CA HIS A 161 -4.24 13.37 41.52
C HIS A 161 -3.13 12.58 42.22
N ALA A 162 -2.04 12.32 41.50
CA ALA A 162 -0.87 11.63 42.03
C ALA A 162 0.24 12.64 42.35
N GLN A 163 0.78 13.30 41.32
CA GLN A 163 1.88 14.24 41.43
C GLN A 163 1.68 15.39 40.43
N ALA A 164 2.19 16.57 40.76
CA ALA A 164 2.32 17.64 39.79
C ALA A 164 3.40 17.26 38.76
N VAL A 165 3.07 17.34 37.48
CA VAL A 165 4.00 17.09 36.37
C VAL A 165 4.12 18.35 35.51
N ARG A 166 5.06 18.36 34.56
CA ARG A 166 5.04 19.38 33.50
C ARG A 166 4.14 18.91 32.37
N PHE A 167 3.34 19.79 31.79
CA PHE A 167 2.54 19.47 30.60
C PHE A 167 3.44 18.98 29.45
N SER A 168 4.60 19.63 29.28
CA SER A 168 5.64 19.21 28.35
C SER A 168 6.11 17.76 28.57
N HIS A 169 6.21 17.30 29.82
CA HIS A 169 6.57 15.92 30.13
C HIS A 169 5.46 14.93 29.72
N HIS A 170 4.19 15.30 29.91
CA HIS A 170 3.05 14.50 29.46
C HIS A 170 3.02 14.39 27.94
N LEU A 171 3.20 15.49 27.21
CA LEU A 171 3.27 15.48 25.74
C LEU A 171 4.43 14.63 25.22
N MET A 172 5.61 14.71 25.85
CA MET A 172 6.76 13.88 25.47
C MET A 172 6.51 12.38 25.69
N ALA A 173 5.60 11.98 26.58
CA ALA A 173 5.21 10.58 26.71
C ALA A 173 4.56 10.05 25.42
N TYR A 174 3.78 10.86 24.71
CA TYR A 174 3.22 10.50 23.40
C TYR A 174 4.27 10.46 22.30
N VAL A 175 5.25 11.36 22.32
CA VAL A 175 6.40 11.31 21.40
C VAL A 175 7.12 9.97 21.51
N GLU A 176 7.36 9.49 22.74
CA GLU A 176 7.97 8.18 22.97
C GLU A 176 7.10 7.01 22.45
N MET A 177 5.77 7.12 22.54
CA MET A 177 4.84 6.12 21.99
C MET A 177 4.95 6.06 20.46
N PHE A 178 4.80 7.19 19.78
CA PHE A 178 4.85 7.28 18.33
C PHE A 178 6.25 7.02 17.76
N HIS A 179 7.31 7.30 18.52
CA HIS A 179 8.67 6.95 18.12
C HIS A 179 8.85 5.42 18.01
N ARG A 180 8.30 4.66 18.95
CA ARG A 180 8.30 3.19 18.86
C ARG A 180 7.46 2.70 17.68
N ASP A 181 6.42 3.41 17.30
CA ASP A 181 5.61 3.05 16.12
C ASP A 181 6.37 3.32 14.82
N ASP A 182 7.09 4.44 14.71
CA ASP A 182 7.97 4.72 13.57
C ASP A 182 9.07 3.66 13.42
N GLN A 183 9.64 3.18 14.54
CA GLN A 183 10.61 2.08 14.55
C GLN A 183 9.98 0.76 14.07
N ARG A 184 8.75 0.44 14.47
CA ARG A 184 8.04 -0.77 13.99
C ARG A 184 7.80 -0.72 12.48
N LEU A 185 7.39 0.43 11.96
CA LEU A 185 7.22 0.63 10.52
C LEU A 185 8.56 0.54 9.78
N GLU A 186 9.66 1.04 10.37
CA GLU A 186 11.01 0.86 9.83
C GLU A 186 11.40 -0.61 9.69
N ASP A 187 11.14 -1.39 10.72
CA ASP A 187 11.49 -2.80 10.70
C ASP A 187 10.61 -3.59 9.73
N ALA A 188 9.31 -3.29 9.66
CA ALA A 188 8.39 -3.84 8.67
C ALA A 188 8.85 -3.52 7.23
N LEU A 189 9.35 -2.30 7.00
CA LEU A 189 9.87 -1.88 5.70
C LEU A 189 10.98 -2.82 5.19
N LYS A 190 11.88 -3.25 6.08
CA LYS A 190 13.00 -4.13 5.71
C LYS A 190 12.53 -5.50 5.18
N ARG A 191 11.35 -5.97 5.61
CA ARG A 191 10.76 -7.27 5.24
C ARG A 191 9.84 -7.18 4.02
N VAL A 192 9.08 -6.09 3.88
CA VAL A 192 8.27 -5.87 2.65
C VAL A 192 9.17 -5.66 1.43
N ASP A 193 10.37 -5.11 1.62
CA ASP A 193 11.31 -4.68 0.59
C ASP A 193 12.10 -5.81 -0.10
N LEU A 194 11.39 -6.87 -0.52
CA LEU A 194 11.90 -7.97 -1.33
C LEU A 194 10.95 -8.26 -2.49
N CYS A 195 11.47 -8.28 -3.71
CA CYS A 195 10.72 -8.46 -4.94
C CYS A 195 10.29 -9.93 -5.15
N PRO A 196 8.98 -10.23 -5.26
CA PRO A 196 8.50 -11.57 -5.54
C PRO A 196 8.39 -11.87 -7.04
N LEU A 197 8.45 -10.86 -7.92
CA LEU A 197 8.28 -11.01 -9.36
C LEU A 197 9.27 -12.01 -9.96
N GLY A 198 8.76 -12.87 -10.85
CA GLY A 198 9.50 -13.99 -11.43
C GLY A 198 9.31 -15.32 -10.68
N SER A 199 8.46 -15.34 -9.66
CA SER A 199 8.05 -16.57 -8.96
C SER A 199 6.97 -17.35 -9.73
N GLY A 200 6.41 -16.76 -10.80
CA GLY A 200 5.37 -17.36 -11.61
C GLY A 200 4.15 -17.71 -10.75
N ALA A 201 3.46 -18.79 -11.11
CA ALA A 201 2.29 -19.22 -10.35
C ALA A 201 2.63 -19.76 -8.96
N LEU A 202 3.76 -20.48 -8.83
CA LEU A 202 4.26 -21.04 -7.56
C LEU A 202 5.68 -21.64 -7.67
N SER A 203 6.13 -22.06 -8.85
CA SER A 203 7.37 -22.85 -9.05
C SER A 203 8.49 -22.09 -9.75
N GLY A 204 8.37 -20.77 -9.87
CA GLY A 204 9.23 -19.97 -10.75
C GLY A 204 8.81 -20.10 -12.21
N THR A 205 9.69 -19.66 -13.11
CA THR A 205 9.53 -19.72 -14.56
C THR A 205 10.68 -20.47 -15.21
N THR A 206 10.42 -21.12 -16.34
CA THR A 206 11.46 -21.79 -17.16
C THR A 206 12.19 -20.83 -18.09
N PHE A 207 11.70 -19.61 -18.24
CA PHE A 207 12.37 -18.56 -19.00
C PHE A 207 13.60 -18.04 -18.24
N PRO A 208 14.69 -17.67 -18.94
CA PRO A 208 15.90 -17.14 -18.32
C PRO A 208 15.71 -15.68 -17.87
N ILE A 209 14.83 -15.43 -16.90
CA ILE A 209 14.53 -14.08 -16.42
C ILE A 209 15.62 -13.52 -15.50
N ASP A 210 15.75 -12.20 -15.45
CA ASP A 210 16.63 -11.49 -14.52
C ASP A 210 15.82 -10.83 -13.39
N ARG A 211 15.64 -11.58 -12.29
CA ARG A 211 14.90 -11.09 -11.13
C ARG A 211 15.62 -9.95 -10.40
N ALA A 212 16.95 -9.93 -10.45
CA ALA A 212 17.73 -8.89 -9.79
C ALA A 212 17.55 -7.54 -10.49
N PHE A 213 17.58 -7.54 -11.83
CA PHE A 213 17.29 -6.35 -12.64
C PHE A 213 15.89 -5.78 -12.33
N VAL A 214 14.86 -6.64 -12.29
CA VAL A 214 13.49 -6.20 -11.97
C VAL A 214 13.42 -5.63 -10.56
N ALA A 215 14.03 -6.29 -9.58
CA ALA A 215 14.06 -5.81 -8.19
C ALA A 215 14.72 -4.43 -8.09
N GLU A 216 15.89 -4.24 -8.72
CA GLU A 216 16.60 -2.95 -8.76
C GLU A 216 15.75 -1.86 -9.42
N LYS A 217 15.15 -2.17 -10.59
CA LYS A 217 14.32 -1.23 -11.34
C LYS A 217 13.10 -0.75 -10.55
N LEU A 218 12.52 -1.63 -9.73
CA LEU A 218 11.39 -1.34 -8.85
C LEU A 218 11.82 -0.82 -7.46
N GLY A 219 13.12 -0.62 -7.25
CA GLY A 219 13.68 -0.09 -6.01
C GLY A 219 13.64 -1.05 -4.83
N PHE A 220 13.41 -2.36 -5.05
CA PHE A 220 13.51 -3.36 -3.99
C PHE A 220 14.96 -3.61 -3.56
N ARG A 221 15.20 -3.87 -2.27
CA ARG A 221 16.54 -4.23 -1.76
C ARG A 221 17.05 -5.57 -2.28
N GLY A 222 16.17 -6.45 -2.73
CA GLY A 222 16.55 -7.76 -3.26
C GLY A 222 15.35 -8.58 -3.72
N VAL A 223 15.56 -9.88 -3.90
CA VAL A 223 14.55 -10.82 -4.37
C VAL A 223 14.16 -11.81 -3.27
N THR A 224 12.92 -12.29 -3.31
CA THR A 224 12.50 -13.44 -2.49
C THR A 224 13.27 -14.70 -2.91
N ARG A 225 13.50 -15.62 -1.97
CA ARG A 225 14.38 -16.79 -2.19
C ARG A 225 13.64 -18.07 -2.58
N ASN A 226 12.33 -18.14 -2.34
CA ASN A 226 11.51 -19.31 -2.62
C ASN A 226 10.22 -18.84 -3.30
N SER A 227 9.86 -19.46 -4.43
CA SER A 227 8.72 -19.04 -5.25
C SER A 227 7.37 -19.39 -4.64
N MET A 228 7.25 -20.51 -3.92
CA MET A 228 6.00 -20.93 -3.26
C MET A 228 5.68 -19.99 -2.11
N ASP A 229 6.71 -19.69 -1.30
CA ASP A 229 6.66 -18.66 -0.27
C ASP A 229 6.24 -17.31 -0.87
N ALA A 230 6.97 -16.81 -1.86
CA ALA A 230 6.76 -15.48 -2.44
C ALA A 230 5.34 -15.19 -2.94
N VAL A 231 4.64 -16.17 -3.50
CA VAL A 231 3.27 -15.99 -4.00
C VAL A 231 2.21 -16.12 -2.90
N SER A 232 2.51 -16.87 -1.84
CA SER A 232 1.59 -17.15 -0.73
C SER A 232 1.77 -16.19 0.46
N ASP A 233 2.93 -15.56 0.60
CA ASP A 233 3.31 -14.73 1.74
C ASP A 233 2.44 -13.48 1.86
N ARG A 234 1.89 -13.25 3.05
CA ARG A 234 1.16 -12.04 3.45
C ARG A 234 1.59 -11.54 4.83
N ASP A 235 2.73 -12.01 5.36
CA ASP A 235 3.25 -11.59 6.67
C ASP A 235 3.48 -10.09 6.72
N PHE A 236 3.99 -9.51 5.62
CA PHE A 236 4.22 -8.06 5.52
C PHE A 236 2.92 -7.24 5.66
N VAL A 237 1.78 -7.77 5.23
CA VAL A 237 0.47 -7.11 5.38
C VAL A 237 0.01 -7.19 6.83
N VAL A 238 0.10 -8.37 7.44
CA VAL A 238 -0.28 -8.60 8.83
C VAL A 238 0.56 -7.73 9.77
N GLU A 239 1.86 -7.66 9.53
CA GLU A 239 2.78 -6.84 10.31
C GLU A 239 2.50 -5.35 10.15
N PHE A 240 2.25 -4.88 8.93
CA PHE A 240 1.86 -3.50 8.69
C PHE A 240 0.56 -3.15 9.44
N LEU A 241 -0.47 -3.99 9.35
CA LEU A 241 -1.73 -3.80 10.08
C LEU A 241 -1.55 -3.84 11.60
N ALA A 242 -0.64 -4.68 12.11
CA ALA A 242 -0.33 -4.73 13.53
C ALA A 242 0.34 -3.42 14.01
N ALA A 243 1.25 -2.85 13.21
CA ALA A 243 1.84 -1.54 13.50
C ALA A 243 0.78 -0.43 13.48
N LEU A 244 -0.11 -0.41 12.48
CA LEU A 244 -1.22 0.55 12.42
C LEU A 244 -2.17 0.44 13.61
N SER A 245 -2.44 -0.79 14.07
CA SER A 245 -3.29 -1.03 15.24
C SER A 245 -2.69 -0.44 16.52
N LEU A 246 -1.37 -0.53 16.70
CA LEU A 246 -0.69 0.09 17.85
C LEU A 246 -0.69 1.62 17.78
N ILE A 247 -0.52 2.20 16.59
CA ILE A 247 -0.67 3.64 16.38
C ILE A 247 -2.07 4.08 16.81
N MET A 248 -3.10 3.35 16.42
CA MET A 248 -4.49 3.63 16.82
C MET A 248 -4.71 3.51 18.33
N VAL A 249 -4.04 2.59 19.02
CA VAL A 249 -4.09 2.49 20.49
C VAL A 249 -3.44 3.71 21.15
N HIS A 250 -2.33 4.22 20.62
CA HIS A 250 -1.71 5.43 21.18
C HIS A 250 -2.54 6.68 20.88
N LEU A 251 -3.11 6.79 19.68
CA LEU A 251 -4.04 7.87 19.32
C LEU A 251 -5.30 7.83 20.19
N SER A 252 -5.89 6.67 20.45
CA SER A 252 -7.09 6.58 21.30
C SER A 252 -6.82 7.04 22.73
N ARG A 253 -5.63 6.73 23.28
CA ARG A 253 -5.20 7.25 24.59
C ARG A 253 -5.01 8.76 24.58
N PHE A 254 -4.49 9.34 23.50
CA PHE A 254 -4.39 10.79 23.38
C PHE A 254 -5.75 11.45 23.27
N SER A 255 -6.65 10.88 22.46
CA SER A 255 -8.03 11.35 22.33
C SER A 255 -8.77 11.32 23.67
N GLU A 256 -8.61 10.26 24.47
CA GLU A 256 -9.22 10.17 25.80
C GLU A 256 -8.72 11.28 26.72
N ASP A 257 -7.41 11.52 26.75
CA ASP A 257 -6.81 12.61 27.51
C ASP A 257 -7.37 13.98 27.05
N LEU A 258 -7.46 14.25 25.75
CA LEU A 258 -8.05 15.49 25.22
C LEU A 258 -9.53 15.64 25.61
N ILE A 259 -10.33 14.58 25.51
CA ILE A 259 -11.75 14.58 25.86
C ILE A 259 -11.92 14.93 27.34
N LEU A 260 -11.12 14.31 28.22
CA LEU A 260 -11.14 14.59 29.65
C LEU A 260 -10.72 16.02 29.94
N TRP A 261 -9.60 16.47 29.37
CA TRP A 261 -9.05 17.81 29.61
C TRP A 261 -9.96 18.93 29.12
N ASN A 262 -10.68 18.73 28.01
CA ASN A 262 -11.62 19.70 27.43
C ASN A 262 -13.02 19.64 28.07
N SER A 263 -13.25 18.76 29.05
CA SER A 263 -14.55 18.63 29.71
C SER A 263 -14.85 19.79 30.68
N ALA A 264 -16.13 19.98 30.99
CA ALA A 264 -16.58 21.01 31.93
C ALA A 264 -16.16 20.79 33.41
N TYR A 265 -15.57 19.64 33.73
CA TYR A 265 -15.09 19.37 35.08
C TYR A 265 -13.60 19.65 35.23
N TRP A 266 -12.84 19.39 34.17
CA TRP A 266 -11.39 19.55 34.18
C TRP A 266 -10.96 20.92 33.65
N HIS A 267 -11.54 21.39 32.55
CA HIS A 267 -11.27 22.70 31.94
C HIS A 267 -9.77 23.02 31.80
N LEU A 268 -8.97 22.03 31.42
CA LEU A 268 -7.51 22.15 31.32
C LEU A 268 -7.05 22.63 29.94
N ILE A 269 -7.86 22.37 28.91
CA ILE A 269 -7.59 22.81 27.53
C ILE A 269 -8.88 23.35 26.89
N GLU A 270 -8.70 24.03 25.77
CA GLU A 270 -9.77 24.41 24.85
C GLU A 270 -9.38 23.98 23.43
N LEU A 271 -10.30 23.33 22.73
CA LEU A 271 -10.11 22.93 21.33
C LEU A 271 -10.52 24.06 20.38
N PRO A 272 -9.82 24.26 19.25
CA PRO A 272 -10.22 25.23 18.24
C PRO A 272 -11.62 24.93 17.67
N ASP A 273 -12.44 25.96 17.45
CA ASP A 273 -13.78 25.84 16.86
C ASP A 273 -13.80 25.05 15.54
N SER A 274 -12.75 25.17 14.73
CA SER A 274 -12.63 24.45 13.45
C SER A 274 -12.49 22.93 13.60
N LEU A 275 -12.19 22.44 14.80
CA LEU A 275 -11.97 21.03 15.13
C LEU A 275 -12.98 20.51 16.17
N ALA A 276 -13.99 21.30 16.52
CA ALA A 276 -15.02 20.95 17.49
C ALA A 276 -16.43 21.25 16.93
N THR A 277 -17.44 20.65 17.54
CA THR A 277 -18.85 20.98 17.26
C THR A 277 -19.57 21.30 18.56
N GLY A 278 -20.62 22.12 18.46
CA GLY A 278 -21.41 22.57 19.60
C GLY A 278 -22.86 22.10 19.56
N SER A 279 -23.55 22.29 20.67
CA SER A 279 -25.02 22.24 20.74
C SER A 279 -25.59 23.61 20.39
N SER A 280 -26.69 23.64 19.64
CA SER A 280 -27.40 24.88 19.29
C SER A 280 -28.30 25.42 20.41
N MET A 281 -28.40 24.70 21.54
CA MET A 281 -29.14 25.07 22.75
C MET A 281 -28.21 25.52 23.87
#